data_AF-A0A945WHC6-F1
#
_entry.id   AF-A0A945WHC6-F1
#
_cell.length_a   1.000
_cell.length_b   1.000
_cell.length_c   1.000
_cell.angle_alpha   90.00
_cell.angle_beta   90.00
_cell.angle_gamma   90.00
#
_symmetry.space_group_name_H-M   'P 1'
#
loop_
_entity.id
_entity.type
_entity.pdbx_description
1 polymer ?
#
loop_
_entity_poly.entity_id
_entity_poly.type
_entity_poly.pdbx_seq_one_letter_code
_entity_poly.pdbx_strand_id
1 'polypeptide(L)'
;MKTINLLSVLFILTTLPVFAQHDAGTAHDKEGVVVFLESMPANQYRHLGTVQCSAVSPDKIEPMISHMIKQARKTHEEFDALIFRSNKGLCKADIVQYFRDPKAKRSRSRGRSDEVPTVKPEYKMSKLRMRKGTNLFIQNNPTDPYTLLGKVEIPTKFKSSNLESLMDEIVRVANEAYPDNDAVVVVGGTNVRKANIIKFK
;
A
#
# COMPACT_ATOMS: atom_id res chain seq x y z
N MET A 1 33.32 -45.64 -42.19
CA MET A 1 33.38 -44.83 -40.95
C MET A 1 32.49 -43.62 -41.16
N LYS A 2 31.36 -43.53 -40.44
CA LYS A 2 30.41 -42.42 -40.52
C LYS A 2 30.27 -41.82 -39.13
N THR A 3 30.86 -40.64 -38.95
CA THR A 3 30.54 -39.70 -37.87
C THR A 3 29.65 -38.62 -38.47
N ILE A 4 28.57 -38.22 -37.79
CA ILE A 4 28.02 -36.84 -37.78
C ILE A 4 26.91 -36.77 -36.72
N ASN A 5 27.27 -36.05 -35.65
CA ASN A 5 26.54 -35.03 -34.92
C ASN A 5 25.15 -35.34 -34.34
N LEU A 6 25.18 -35.69 -33.05
CA LEU A 6 24.08 -35.54 -32.10
C LEU A 6 23.86 -34.03 -31.83
N LEU A 7 22.83 -33.43 -32.41
CA LEU A 7 22.45 -32.04 -32.15
C LEU A 7 21.63 -31.98 -30.83
N SER A 8 22.31 -31.85 -29.70
CA SER A 8 21.67 -31.57 -28.42
C SER A 8 21.23 -30.09 -28.38
N VAL A 9 19.97 -29.83 -28.68
CA VAL A 9 19.35 -28.52 -28.46
C VAL A 9 19.16 -28.33 -26.95
N LEU A 10 20.13 -27.68 -26.32
CA LEU A 10 20.07 -27.23 -24.94
C LEU A 10 19.06 -26.08 -24.86
N PHE A 11 17.84 -26.37 -24.42
CA PHE A 11 16.84 -25.37 -24.08
C PHE A 11 17.30 -24.66 -22.79
N ILE A 12 18.11 -23.61 -22.94
CA ILE A 12 18.45 -22.71 -21.85
C ILE A 12 17.15 -21.99 -21.49
N LEU A 13 16.46 -22.49 -20.46
CA LEU A 13 15.43 -21.76 -19.75
C LEU A 13 16.11 -20.49 -19.20
N THR A 14 16.00 -19.39 -19.94
CA THR A 14 16.26 -18.07 -19.40
C THR A 14 15.18 -17.81 -18.37
N THR A 15 15.45 -18.20 -17.12
CA THR A 15 14.75 -17.63 -15.97
C THR A 15 15.10 -16.15 -15.98
N LEU A 16 14.32 -15.35 -16.70
CA LEU A 16 14.31 -13.91 -16.49
C LEU A 16 14.15 -13.74 -14.97
N PRO A 17 15.08 -13.08 -14.27
CA PRO A 17 14.75 -12.58 -12.95
C PRO A 17 13.57 -11.65 -13.19
N VAL A 18 12.37 -12.11 -12.81
CA VAL A 18 11.25 -11.21 -12.57
C VAL A 18 11.76 -10.34 -11.43
N PHE A 19 12.39 -9.23 -11.77
CA PHE A 19 12.52 -8.11 -10.87
C PHE A 19 11.08 -7.72 -10.57
N ALA A 20 10.52 -8.31 -9.53
CA ALA A 20 9.40 -7.73 -8.83
C ALA A 20 9.94 -6.46 -8.16
N GLN A 21 10.21 -5.43 -8.98
CA GLN A 21 10.30 -4.04 -8.54
C GLN A 21 8.89 -3.69 -8.07
N HIS A 22 8.55 -4.14 -6.86
CA HIS A 22 7.56 -3.43 -6.11
C HIS A 22 8.23 -2.14 -5.68
N ASP A 23 7.87 -1.04 -6.33
CA ASP A 23 8.38 0.27 -5.97
C ASP A 23 8.20 0.47 -4.46
N ALA A 24 9.25 0.96 -3.83
CA ALA A 24 9.30 1.06 -2.40
C ALA A 24 8.51 2.29 -1.94
N GLY A 25 7.74 2.10 -0.88
CA GLY A 25 6.98 3.15 -0.25
C GLY A 25 7.19 3.17 1.25
N THR A 26 6.86 4.31 1.86
CA THR A 26 6.68 4.41 3.30
C THR A 26 5.19 4.56 3.58
N ALA A 27 4.62 3.56 4.25
CA ALA A 27 3.25 3.58 4.73
C ALA A 27 3.06 4.61 5.85
N HIS A 28 1.85 5.16 5.93
CA HIS A 28 1.43 6.00 7.02
C HIS A 28 1.14 5.16 8.28
N ASP A 29 1.30 5.73 9.47
CA ASP A 29 0.88 5.11 10.72
C ASP A 29 -0.12 6.01 11.46
N LYS A 30 -1.06 5.39 12.15
CA LYS A 30 -2.12 6.07 12.90
C LYS A 30 -2.38 5.33 14.20
N GLU A 31 -2.35 6.04 15.32
CA GLU A 31 -2.58 5.47 16.66
C GLU A 31 -1.68 4.25 16.96
N GLY A 32 -0.43 4.28 16.50
CA GLY A 32 0.53 3.17 16.69
C GLY A 32 0.35 1.99 15.72
N VAL A 33 -0.55 2.09 14.75
CA VAL A 33 -0.84 1.05 13.77
C VAL A 33 -0.38 1.49 12.40
N VAL A 34 0.41 0.67 11.71
CA VAL A 34 0.79 0.93 10.31
C VAL A 34 -0.36 0.63 9.38
N VAL A 35 -0.61 1.51 8.42
CA VAL A 35 -1.75 1.44 7.51
C VAL A 35 -1.25 1.29 6.07
N PHE A 36 -1.47 0.11 5.49
CA PHE A 36 -1.12 -0.19 4.12
C PHE A 36 -2.35 -0.06 3.22
N LEU A 37 -2.40 1.02 2.44
CA LEU A 37 -3.37 1.25 1.36
C LEU A 37 -2.70 1.00 0.02
N GLU A 38 -3.32 0.20 -0.86
CA GLU A 38 -2.74 -0.21 -2.16
C GLU A 38 -1.27 -0.65 -2.07
N SER A 39 -0.93 -1.33 -0.98
CA SER A 39 0.43 -1.73 -0.64
C SER A 39 0.42 -2.89 0.34
N MET A 40 1.60 -3.47 0.54
CA MET A 40 1.86 -4.59 1.45
C MET A 40 3.06 -4.26 2.33
N PRO A 41 3.16 -4.81 3.54
CA PRO A 41 4.37 -4.70 4.34
C PRO A 41 5.57 -5.33 3.62
N ALA A 42 6.72 -4.66 3.68
CA ALA A 42 7.97 -5.23 3.20
C ALA A 42 8.53 -6.30 4.17
N ASN A 43 8.28 -6.12 5.46
CA ASN A 43 8.76 -7.01 6.52
C ASN A 43 7.86 -8.25 6.68
N GLN A 44 8.42 -9.34 7.19
CA GLN A 44 7.65 -10.55 7.51
C GLN A 44 6.65 -10.28 8.64
N TYR A 45 5.46 -10.84 8.49
CA TYR A 45 4.38 -10.69 9.46
C TYR A 45 3.57 -11.98 9.58
N ARG A 46 2.87 -12.11 10.71
CA ARG A 46 1.84 -13.11 10.95
C ARG A 46 0.47 -12.49 10.71
N HIS A 47 -0.38 -13.18 9.94
CA HIS A 47 -1.79 -12.85 9.82
C HIS A 47 -2.55 -13.28 11.09
N LEU A 48 -3.26 -12.35 11.71
CA LEU A 48 -4.07 -12.60 12.91
C LEU A 48 -5.55 -12.82 12.57
N GLY A 49 -6.04 -12.18 11.51
CA GLY A 49 -7.44 -12.24 11.12
C GLY A 49 -7.79 -11.12 10.13
N THR A 50 -9.06 -11.04 9.77
CA THR A 50 -9.57 -10.00 8.86
C THR A 50 -10.68 -9.23 9.55
N VAL A 51 -10.66 -7.90 9.42
CA VAL A 51 -11.70 -6.99 9.89
C VAL A 51 -12.49 -6.42 8.71
N GLN A 52 -13.77 -6.17 8.94
CA GLN A 52 -14.67 -5.51 8.00
C GLN A 52 -15.31 -4.29 8.66
N CYS A 53 -15.65 -3.28 7.87
CA CYS A 53 -16.39 -2.13 8.36
C CYS A 53 -17.82 -2.52 8.78
N SER A 54 -18.45 -1.68 9.59
CA SER A 54 -19.85 -1.85 10.00
C SER A 54 -20.78 -1.24 8.97
N ALA A 55 -22.08 -1.53 9.09
CA ALA A 55 -23.13 -0.96 8.24
C ALA A 55 -23.09 0.58 8.17
N VAL A 56 -22.78 1.24 9.29
CA VAL A 56 -22.47 2.68 9.33
C VAL A 56 -20.95 2.81 9.28
N SER A 57 -20.40 3.11 8.10
CA SER A 57 -18.98 3.35 7.91
C SER A 57 -18.75 4.71 7.23
N PRO A 58 -17.64 5.40 7.51
CA PRO A 58 -17.36 6.70 6.91
C PRO A 58 -17.16 6.62 5.39
N ASP A 59 -17.20 7.74 4.69
CA ASP A 59 -16.98 7.85 3.24
C ASP A 59 -15.62 8.52 2.88
N LYS A 60 -14.88 8.97 3.89
CA LYS A 60 -13.56 9.59 3.77
C LYS A 60 -12.47 8.66 4.29
N ILE A 61 -11.29 8.70 3.65
CA ILE A 61 -10.15 7.82 3.98
C ILE A 61 -9.77 7.91 5.47
N GLU A 62 -9.48 9.10 5.97
CA GLU A 62 -8.95 9.27 7.35
C GLU A 62 -9.93 8.77 8.44
N PRO A 63 -11.23 9.16 8.41
CA PRO A 63 -12.23 8.57 9.29
C PRO A 63 -12.41 7.06 9.09
N MET A 64 -12.33 6.55 7.84
CA MET A 64 -12.43 5.12 7.57
C MET A 64 -11.27 4.35 8.24
N ILE A 65 -10.05 4.86 8.19
CA ILE A 65 -8.91 4.23 8.85
C ILE A 65 -9.13 4.16 10.36
N SER A 66 -9.50 5.27 11.00
CA SER A 66 -9.81 5.28 12.44
C SER A 66 -10.94 4.31 12.78
N HIS A 67 -11.97 4.24 11.95
CA HIS A 67 -13.06 3.28 12.10
C HIS A 67 -12.56 1.85 12.06
N MET A 68 -11.71 1.50 11.09
CA MET A 68 -11.18 0.15 10.93
C MET A 68 -10.21 -0.24 12.05
N ILE A 69 -9.37 0.68 12.54
CA ILE A 69 -8.54 0.47 13.74
C ILE A 69 -9.44 0.16 14.94
N LYS A 70 -10.50 0.94 15.14
CA LYS A 70 -11.47 0.71 16.22
C LYS A 70 -12.17 -0.65 16.10
N GLN A 71 -12.55 -1.07 14.90
CA GLN A 71 -13.15 -2.40 14.70
C GLN A 71 -12.14 -3.53 14.97
N ALA A 72 -10.89 -3.39 14.50
CA ALA A 72 -9.85 -4.40 14.72
C ALA A 72 -9.54 -4.58 16.21
N ARG A 73 -9.49 -3.48 16.98
CA ARG A 73 -9.30 -3.51 18.44
C ARG A 73 -10.39 -4.22 19.23
N LYS A 74 -11.58 -4.45 18.64
CA LYS A 74 -12.64 -5.24 19.29
C LYS A 74 -12.35 -6.73 19.31
N THR A 75 -11.58 -7.23 18.33
CA THR A 75 -11.31 -8.66 18.16
C THR A 75 -9.85 -9.01 18.42
N HIS A 76 -8.93 -8.04 18.32
CA HIS A 76 -7.52 -8.22 18.61
C HIS A 76 -6.99 -7.02 19.41
N GLU A 77 -6.64 -7.25 20.68
CA GLU A 77 -6.12 -6.22 21.57
C GLU A 77 -4.74 -5.71 21.12
N GLU A 78 -3.88 -6.62 20.64
CA GLU A 78 -2.54 -6.30 20.15
C GLU A 78 -2.39 -6.68 18.66
N PHE A 79 -2.12 -5.68 17.82
CA PHE A 79 -1.72 -5.84 16.42
C PHE A 79 -0.88 -4.64 15.99
N ASP A 80 -0.05 -4.82 14.96
CA ASP A 80 0.91 -3.79 14.55
C ASP A 80 0.48 -3.05 13.28
N ALA A 81 -0.30 -3.69 12.41
CA ALA A 81 -0.69 -3.09 11.14
C ALA A 81 -2.04 -3.59 10.60
N LEU A 82 -2.61 -2.76 9.71
CA LEU A 82 -3.76 -3.09 8.87
C LEU A 82 -3.34 -3.06 7.39
N ILE A 83 -3.65 -4.14 6.68
CA ILE A 83 -3.46 -4.24 5.23
C ILE A 83 -4.82 -4.17 4.55
N PHE A 84 -5.14 -3.02 3.96
CA PHE A 84 -6.42 -2.84 3.29
C PHE A 84 -6.45 -3.64 2.00
N ARG A 85 -7.53 -4.40 1.80
CA ARG A 85 -7.72 -5.19 0.59
C ARG A 85 -8.24 -4.29 -0.51
N SER A 86 -7.58 -4.31 -1.68
CA SER A 86 -8.04 -3.61 -2.88
C SER A 86 -9.45 -4.10 -3.27
N ASN A 87 -10.22 -3.25 -3.95
CA ASN A 87 -11.58 -3.53 -4.40
C ASN A 87 -12.58 -3.79 -3.26
N LYS A 88 -12.33 -3.19 -2.09
CA LYS A 88 -13.19 -3.31 -0.90
C LYS A 88 -13.56 -1.95 -0.29
N GLY A 89 -13.30 -0.85 -0.96
CA GLY A 89 -13.65 0.52 -0.55
C GLY A 89 -13.04 0.91 0.78
N LEU A 90 -11.87 0.36 1.08
CA LEU A 90 -11.23 0.45 2.39
C LEU A 90 -12.10 -0.11 3.56
N CYS A 91 -13.17 -0.84 3.27
CA CYS A 91 -14.05 -1.45 4.26
C CYS A 91 -13.60 -2.87 4.66
N LYS A 92 -12.47 -3.37 4.18
CA LYS A 92 -11.93 -4.68 4.57
C LYS A 92 -10.42 -4.63 4.66
N ALA A 93 -9.87 -5.10 5.78
CA ALA A 93 -8.44 -5.12 6.02
C ALA A 93 -8.01 -6.38 6.77
N ASP A 94 -6.79 -6.83 6.47
CA ASP A 94 -6.14 -7.89 7.23
C ASP A 94 -5.40 -7.29 8.42
N ILE A 95 -5.55 -7.94 9.57
CA ILE A 95 -4.91 -7.59 10.83
C ILE A 95 -3.63 -8.42 10.92
N VAL A 96 -2.50 -7.74 11.09
CA VAL A 96 -1.20 -8.40 11.11
C VAL A 96 -0.33 -7.93 12.27
N GLN A 97 0.60 -8.80 12.63
CA GLN A 97 1.62 -8.55 13.65
C GLN A 97 2.98 -8.90 13.07
N TYR A 98 3.97 -8.04 13.22
CA TYR A 98 5.32 -8.28 12.71
C TYR A 98 6.03 -9.33 13.56
N PHE A 99 6.88 -10.13 12.91
CA PHE A 99 7.82 -10.95 13.66
C PHE A 99 8.82 -10.04 14.37
N ARG A 100 8.92 -10.20 15.69
CA ARG A 100 9.88 -9.47 16.53
C ARG A 100 11.16 -10.30 16.59
N ASP A 101 12.32 -9.66 16.41
CA ASP A 101 13.61 -10.31 16.63
C ASP A 101 13.68 -10.79 18.10
N PRO A 102 13.86 -12.10 18.37
CA PRO A 102 13.99 -12.62 19.73
C PRO A 102 15.11 -11.94 20.54
N LYS A 103 16.14 -11.42 19.85
CA LYS A 103 17.31 -10.76 20.44
C LYS A 103 17.13 -9.26 20.61
N ALA A 104 16.11 -8.66 19.98
CA ALA A 104 15.80 -7.26 20.22
C ALA A 104 15.35 -7.11 21.67
N LYS A 105 16.13 -6.36 22.47
CA LYS A 105 15.73 -6.00 23.84
C LYS A 105 14.32 -5.45 23.77
N ARG A 106 13.37 -6.11 24.44
CA ARG A 106 12.05 -5.52 24.72
C ARG A 106 12.32 -4.21 25.43
N SER A 107 12.25 -3.10 24.69
CA SER A 107 12.13 -1.79 25.29
C SER A 107 10.83 -1.85 26.08
N ARG A 108 10.96 -2.07 27.39
CA ARG A 108 9.85 -1.87 28.32
C ARG A 108 9.68 -0.36 28.39
N SER A 109 8.90 0.22 27.49
CA SER A 109 8.18 1.46 27.79
C SER A 109 7.13 1.15 28.85
N ARG A 110 7.61 0.83 30.05
CA ARG A 110 6.80 0.89 31.27
C ARG A 110 6.69 2.36 31.63
N GLY A 111 5.51 2.93 31.39
CA GLY A 111 5.03 4.09 32.14
C GLY A 111 5.40 5.46 31.58
N ARG A 112 4.57 5.96 30.66
CA ARG A 112 4.02 7.32 30.71
C ARG A 112 2.76 7.32 29.85
N SER A 113 1.63 7.70 30.45
CA SER A 113 0.28 7.64 29.86
C SER A 113 0.07 8.52 28.64
N ASP A 114 1.09 9.29 28.21
CA ASP A 114 1.00 10.31 27.17
C ASP A 114 1.95 10.08 25.98
N GLU A 115 2.69 8.96 25.92
CA GLU A 115 3.51 8.66 24.74
C GLU A 115 2.65 8.02 23.64
N VAL A 116 2.47 8.77 22.53
CA VAL A 116 1.90 8.23 21.29
C VAL A 116 2.72 6.99 20.90
N PRO A 117 2.09 5.82 20.67
CA PRO A 117 2.83 4.60 20.37
C PRO A 117 3.68 4.83 19.12
N THR A 118 5.00 4.84 19.29
CA THR A 118 5.92 5.15 18.19
C THR A 118 6.20 3.87 17.42
N VAL A 119 5.72 3.82 16.18
CA VAL A 119 5.99 2.72 15.24
C VAL A 119 7.45 2.79 14.79
N LYS A 120 8.13 1.64 14.79
CA LYS A 120 9.49 1.57 14.25
C LYS A 120 9.53 1.83 12.73
N PRO A 121 10.45 2.66 12.21
CA PRO A 121 10.48 3.03 10.79
C PRO A 121 10.51 1.83 9.82
N GLU A 122 11.20 0.74 10.18
CA GLU A 122 11.28 -0.46 9.35
C GLU A 122 9.92 -1.12 9.13
N TYR A 123 8.96 -0.97 10.06
CA TYR A 123 7.62 -1.51 9.91
C TYR A 123 6.76 -0.68 8.97
N LYS A 124 7.18 0.53 8.62
CA LYS A 124 6.48 1.38 7.65
C LYS A 124 6.90 1.10 6.21
N MET A 125 7.94 0.31 5.99
CA MET A 125 8.41 -0.04 4.64
C MET A 125 7.35 -0.86 3.91
N SER A 126 6.98 -0.42 2.72
CA SER A 126 5.90 -0.99 1.94
C SER A 126 6.32 -1.36 0.52
N LYS A 127 5.64 -2.36 -0.02
CA LYS A 127 5.71 -2.82 -1.41
C LYS A 127 4.38 -2.46 -2.07
N LEU A 128 4.41 -1.67 -3.13
CA LEU A 128 3.18 -1.23 -3.79
C LEU A 128 2.43 -2.36 -4.49
N ARG A 129 1.11 -2.17 -4.56
CA ARG A 129 0.20 -2.93 -5.41
C ARG A 129 -0.27 -2.03 -6.53
N MET A 130 -0.14 -2.51 -7.76
CA MET A 130 -0.61 -1.77 -8.92
C MET A 130 -2.14 -1.82 -8.97
N ARG A 131 -2.78 -0.66 -9.22
CA ARG A 131 -4.18 -0.57 -9.60
C ARG A 131 -4.23 -0.26 -11.09
N LYS A 132 -4.87 -1.15 -11.87
CA LYS A 132 -4.99 -1.03 -13.33
C LYS A 132 -3.64 -0.80 -14.04
N GLY A 133 -2.59 -1.45 -13.55
CA GLY A 133 -1.24 -1.34 -14.11
C GLY A 133 -0.50 -0.05 -13.75
N THR A 134 -1.00 0.73 -12.79
CA THR A 134 -0.34 1.95 -12.29
C THR A 134 -0.11 1.87 -10.79
N ASN A 135 1.05 2.30 -10.31
CA ASN A 135 1.32 2.39 -8.89
C ASN A 135 0.49 3.53 -8.28
N LEU A 136 -0.27 3.23 -7.23
CA LEU A 136 -1.14 4.22 -6.58
C LEU A 136 -0.73 4.38 -5.12
N PHE A 137 -0.21 5.56 -4.79
CA PHE A 137 0.12 5.93 -3.41
C PHE A 137 -1.07 6.66 -2.78
N ILE A 138 -1.63 6.09 -1.72
CA ILE A 138 -2.69 6.70 -0.91
C ILE A 138 -2.17 6.79 0.52
N GLN A 139 -1.89 8.00 1.00
CA GLN A 139 -1.21 8.28 2.29
C GLN A 139 0.21 7.72 2.43
N ASN A 140 0.56 6.72 1.62
CA ASN A 140 1.93 6.29 1.43
C ASN A 140 2.73 7.35 0.68
N ASN A 141 4.03 7.37 0.92
CA ASN A 141 4.98 8.21 0.18
C ASN A 141 5.94 7.33 -0.64
N PRO A 142 6.25 7.70 -1.89
CA PRO A 142 7.34 7.08 -2.64
C PRO A 142 8.67 7.29 -1.91
N THR A 143 9.52 6.26 -1.87
CA THR A 143 10.87 6.39 -1.29
C THR A 143 11.94 6.59 -2.34
N ASP A 144 11.71 6.07 -3.55
CA ASP A 144 12.68 6.13 -4.63
C ASP A 144 12.69 7.53 -5.26
N PRO A 145 13.85 8.02 -5.74
CA PRO A 145 13.92 9.33 -6.40
C PRO A 145 13.00 9.40 -7.62
N TYR A 146 12.25 10.49 -7.73
CA TYR A 146 11.31 10.69 -8.82
C TYR A 146 11.35 12.12 -9.38
N THR A 147 10.74 12.28 -10.54
CA THR A 147 10.44 13.57 -11.18
C THR A 147 8.93 13.77 -11.15
N LEU A 148 8.49 14.98 -10.81
CA LEU A 148 7.09 15.37 -10.91
C LEU A 148 6.76 15.70 -12.38
N LEU A 149 5.89 14.90 -13.01
CA LEU A 149 5.38 15.18 -14.36
C LEU A 149 4.29 16.24 -14.34
N GLY A 150 3.47 16.26 -13.29
CA GLY A 150 2.44 17.27 -13.11
C GLY A 150 1.39 16.90 -12.08
N LYS A 151 0.20 17.49 -12.21
CA LYS A 151 -0.91 17.34 -11.26
C LYS A 151 -2.20 17.07 -12.03
N VAL A 152 -3.05 16.23 -11.46
CA VAL A 152 -4.37 15.92 -12.01
C VAL A 152 -5.46 16.07 -10.95
N GLU A 153 -6.68 16.31 -11.42
CA GLU A 153 -7.87 16.38 -10.59
C GLU A 153 -9.01 15.60 -11.27
N ILE A 154 -9.81 14.89 -10.47
CA ILE A 154 -11.01 14.20 -10.96
C ILE A 154 -11.99 15.25 -11.51
N PRO A 155 -12.48 15.10 -12.75
CA PRO A 155 -13.44 16.03 -13.34
C PRO A 155 -14.67 16.25 -12.45
N THR A 156 -15.13 17.50 -12.34
CA THR A 156 -16.31 17.87 -11.53
C THR A 156 -17.59 17.16 -11.96
N LYS A 157 -17.67 16.75 -13.23
CA LYS A 157 -18.77 15.95 -13.79
C LYS A 157 -18.83 14.51 -13.24
N PHE A 158 -17.76 14.00 -12.63
CA PHE A 158 -17.72 12.67 -12.04
C PHE A 158 -18.38 12.68 -10.65
N LYS A 159 -19.59 12.13 -10.58
CA LYS A 159 -20.48 12.20 -9.40
C LYS A 159 -20.46 10.92 -8.55
N SER A 160 -19.28 10.37 -8.27
CA SER A 160 -19.16 9.28 -7.28
C SER A 160 -18.60 9.79 -5.95
N SER A 161 -19.17 9.31 -4.85
CA SER A 161 -18.60 9.40 -3.50
C SER A 161 -17.91 8.10 -3.08
N ASN A 162 -18.00 7.04 -3.89
CA ASN A 162 -17.40 5.76 -3.59
C ASN A 162 -15.87 5.82 -3.80
N LEU A 163 -15.11 5.46 -2.76
CA LEU A 163 -13.65 5.50 -2.77
C LEU A 163 -13.02 4.65 -3.88
N GLU A 164 -13.56 3.46 -4.18
CA GLU A 164 -13.05 2.61 -5.27
C GLU A 164 -13.22 3.30 -6.62
N SER A 165 -14.41 3.85 -6.87
CA SER A 165 -14.67 4.59 -8.09
C SER A 165 -13.78 5.82 -8.23
N LEU A 166 -13.50 6.52 -7.12
CA LEU A 166 -12.60 7.67 -7.10
C LEU A 166 -11.15 7.26 -7.38
N MET A 167 -10.66 6.16 -6.79
CA MET A 167 -9.32 5.61 -7.04
C MET A 167 -9.17 5.16 -8.49
N ASP A 168 -10.19 4.53 -9.05
CA ASP A 168 -10.21 4.14 -10.45
C ASP A 168 -10.20 5.33 -11.41
N GLU A 169 -10.97 6.35 -11.09
CA GLU A 169 -11.10 7.55 -11.92
C GLU A 169 -9.83 8.40 -11.90
N ILE A 170 -9.20 8.60 -10.74
CA ILE A 170 -7.95 9.36 -10.67
C ILE A 170 -6.82 8.67 -11.45
N VAL A 171 -6.76 7.33 -11.41
CA VAL A 171 -5.79 6.55 -12.22
C VAL A 171 -6.10 6.69 -13.70
N ARG A 172 -7.37 6.60 -14.11
CA ARG A 172 -7.77 6.81 -15.51
C ARG A 172 -7.35 8.18 -16.02
N VAL A 173 -7.68 9.24 -15.28
CA VAL A 173 -7.34 10.63 -15.62
C VAL A 173 -5.82 10.83 -15.68
N ALA A 174 -5.08 10.23 -14.75
CA ALA A 174 -3.62 10.28 -14.74
C ALA A 174 -3.01 9.66 -15.99
N ASN A 175 -3.44 8.44 -16.34
CA ASN A 175 -2.90 7.71 -17.49
C ASN A 175 -3.27 8.37 -18.83
N GLU A 176 -4.43 9.03 -18.91
CA GLU A 176 -4.81 9.81 -20.09
C GLU A 176 -3.98 11.09 -20.24
N ALA A 177 -3.74 11.81 -19.15
CA ALA A 177 -2.99 13.06 -19.17
C ALA A 177 -1.48 12.85 -19.28
N TYR A 178 -0.96 11.75 -18.72
CA TYR A 178 0.45 11.43 -18.65
C TYR A 178 0.68 9.93 -18.95
N PRO A 179 0.66 9.50 -20.22
CA PRO A 179 0.75 8.07 -20.56
C PRO A 179 2.04 7.38 -20.08
N ASP A 180 3.13 8.11 -19.95
CA ASP A 180 4.45 7.60 -19.55
C ASP A 180 4.74 7.74 -18.04
N ASN A 181 3.70 7.83 -17.22
CA ASN A 181 3.82 7.91 -15.76
C ASN A 181 4.11 6.53 -15.14
N ASP A 182 4.87 6.53 -14.04
CA ASP A 182 5.11 5.30 -13.27
C ASP A 182 4.16 5.18 -12.07
N ALA A 183 3.74 6.32 -11.52
CA ALA A 183 2.87 6.33 -10.35
C ALA A 183 2.00 7.59 -10.20
N VAL A 184 0.90 7.38 -9.48
CA VAL A 184 -0.08 8.37 -9.04
C VAL A 184 0.03 8.53 -7.53
N VAL A 185 0.31 9.73 -7.06
CA VAL A 185 0.41 10.05 -5.63
C VAL A 185 -0.77 10.91 -5.21
N VAL A 186 -1.73 10.33 -4.48
CA VAL A 186 -2.92 11.04 -4.01
C VAL A 186 -2.53 12.11 -3.00
N VAL A 187 -3.04 13.33 -3.21
CA VAL A 187 -2.82 14.43 -2.28
C VAL A 187 -3.65 14.21 -1.01
N GLY A 188 -2.99 14.27 0.15
CA GLY A 188 -3.65 14.13 1.45
C GLY A 188 -4.80 15.12 1.63
N GLY A 189 -5.90 14.67 2.26
CA GLY A 189 -7.06 15.52 2.56
C GLY A 189 -8.02 15.77 1.37
N THR A 190 -7.69 15.34 0.15
CA THR A 190 -8.54 15.63 -1.03
C THR A 190 -9.56 14.53 -1.35
N ASN A 191 -9.69 13.52 -0.49
CA ASN A 191 -10.54 12.34 -0.70
C ASN A 191 -10.34 11.72 -2.11
N VAL A 192 -9.08 11.51 -2.51
CA VAL A 192 -8.69 10.94 -3.82
C VAL A 192 -8.97 11.84 -5.03
N ARG A 193 -9.49 13.06 -4.84
CA ARG A 193 -9.83 13.94 -5.97
C ARG A 193 -8.63 14.59 -6.66
N LYS A 194 -7.46 14.68 -6.02
CA LYS A 194 -6.26 15.31 -6.58
C LYS A 194 -5.08 14.37 -6.43
N ALA A 195 -4.20 14.37 -7.43
CA ALA A 195 -2.98 13.59 -7.39
C ALA A 195 -1.81 14.32 -8.07
N ASN A 196 -0.61 14.02 -7.60
CA ASN A 196 0.64 14.32 -8.28
C ASN A 196 1.03 13.12 -9.13
N ILE A 197 1.49 13.37 -10.34
CA ILE A 197 1.91 12.32 -11.27
C ILE A 197 3.42 12.31 -11.34
N ILE A 198 4.03 11.15 -11.11
CA ILE A 198 5.47 11.01 -11.01
C ILE A 198 6.03 9.98 -11.98
N LYS A 199 7.32 10.15 -12.28
CA LYS A 199 8.15 9.20 -13.00
C LYS A 199 9.40 8.93 -12.16
N PHE A 200 9.71 7.68 -11.88
CA PHE A 200 10.92 7.31 -11.15
C PHE A 200 12.16 7.60 -12.02
N LYS A 201 13.29 7.85 -11.36
CA LYS A 201 14.57 8.19 -12.02
C LYS A 201 15.39 6.96 -12.33
#